data_AF-A0A914WDX4-F1
#
_entry.id   AF-A0A914WDX4-F1
#
_cell.length_a   1.000
_cell.length_b   1.000
_cell.length_c   1.000
_cell.angle_alpha   90.00
_cell.angle_beta   90.00
_cell.angle_gamma   90.00
#
_symmetry.space_group_name_H-M   'P 1'
#
loop_
_entity.id
_entity.type
_entity.pdbx_description
1 polymer ?
#
loop_
_entity_poly.entity_id
_entity_poly.type
_entity_poly.pdbx_seq_one_letter_code
_entity_poly.pdbx_strand_id
1 'polypeptide(L)'
;MASQVKANDGIEERETFLQHSQPEKSGFTSFLYNREAGTCLGRTARSWLEITVFYIIFYACLAGFWIACLAVFVQTLDDKVPRYYGKGTILGVNPG
;
A
#
# COMPACT_ATOMS: atom_id res chain seq x y z
N MET A 1 30.20 -34.11 -42.76
CA MET A 1 29.29 -34.58 -41.69
C MET A 1 29.63 -33.99 -40.32
N ALA A 2 30.91 -33.81 -39.94
CA ALA A 2 31.29 -33.18 -38.67
C ALA A 2 30.88 -31.70 -38.49
N SER A 3 30.64 -30.96 -39.58
CA SER A 3 30.24 -29.54 -39.51
C SER A 3 28.77 -29.32 -39.15
N GLN A 4 27.89 -30.30 -39.40
CA GLN A 4 26.44 -30.17 -39.12
C GLN A 4 26.12 -30.49 -37.65
N VAL A 5 26.90 -31.40 -37.04
CA VAL A 5 26.73 -31.78 -35.63
C VAL A 5 27.03 -30.61 -34.69
N LYS A 6 28.11 -29.85 -34.96
CA LYS A 6 28.47 -28.67 -34.16
C LYS A 6 27.48 -27.50 -34.26
N ALA A 7 26.74 -27.42 -35.37
CA ALA A 7 25.66 -26.46 -35.55
C ALA A 7 24.41 -26.87 -34.77
N ASN A 8 24.12 -28.17 -34.69
CA ASN A 8 22.98 -28.70 -33.93
C ASN A 8 23.14 -28.49 -32.42
N ASP A 9 24.32 -28.80 -31.86
CA ASP A 9 24.62 -28.59 -30.42
C ASP A 9 24.44 -27.12 -30.00
N GLY A 10 24.91 -26.19 -30.85
CA GLY A 10 24.83 -24.76 -30.56
C GLY A 10 23.43 -24.14 -30.68
N ILE A 11 22.49 -24.82 -31.35
CA ILE A 11 21.08 -24.41 -31.41
C ILE A 11 20.33 -24.95 -30.18
N GLU A 12 20.58 -26.19 -29.76
CA GLU A 12 19.98 -26.76 -28.55
C GLU A 12 20.35 -25.99 -27.28
N GLU A 13 21.59 -25.53 -27.15
CA GLU A 13 22.00 -24.65 -26.03
C GLU A 13 21.27 -23.29 -26.07
N ARG A 14 21.04 -22.72 -27.26
CA ARG A 14 20.34 -21.42 -27.37
C ARG A 14 18.86 -21.54 -27.08
N GLU A 15 18.20 -22.61 -27.53
CA GLU A 15 16.78 -22.85 -27.23
C GLU A 15 16.55 -23.10 -25.73
N THR A 16 17.47 -23.83 -25.07
CA THR A 16 17.42 -24.04 -23.62
C THR A 16 17.69 -22.76 -22.81
N PHE A 17 18.62 -21.91 -23.25
CA PHE A 17 18.84 -20.58 -22.64
C PHE A 17 17.61 -19.65 -22.80
N LEU A 18 16.94 -19.70 -23.97
CA LEU A 18 15.73 -18.90 -24.22
C LEU A 18 14.55 -19.37 -23.35
N GLN A 19 14.40 -20.68 -23.16
CA GLN A 19 13.40 -21.28 -22.27
C GLN A 19 13.57 -20.81 -20.81
N HIS A 20 14.81 -20.74 -20.33
CA HIS A 20 15.15 -20.29 -18.96
C HIS A 20 14.94 -18.78 -18.76
N SER A 21 15.08 -17.97 -19.81
CA SER A 21 14.96 -16.51 -19.73
C SER A 21 13.52 -15.99 -19.60
N GLN A 22 12.51 -16.87 -19.68
CA GLN A 22 11.13 -16.46 -19.50
C GLN A 22 10.90 -16.04 -18.05
N PRO A 23 10.52 -14.77 -17.80
CA PRO A 23 10.34 -14.28 -16.45
C PRO A 23 9.17 -15.04 -15.81
N GLU A 24 9.50 -15.81 -14.77
CA GLU A 24 8.61 -16.39 -13.78
C GLU A 24 7.78 -15.28 -13.10
N LYS A 25 6.82 -14.72 -13.83
CA LYS A 25 5.83 -13.78 -13.28
C LYS A 25 4.48 -14.46 -13.09
N SER A 26 4.30 -15.70 -13.54
CA SER A 26 3.00 -16.37 -13.54
C SER A 26 2.58 -16.90 -12.17
N GLY A 27 3.50 -17.21 -11.26
CA GLY A 27 3.15 -17.71 -9.93
C GLY A 27 2.46 -16.65 -9.07
N PHE A 28 3.11 -15.50 -8.89
CA PHE A 28 2.63 -14.45 -7.99
C PHE A 28 1.39 -13.72 -8.52
N THR A 29 1.30 -13.42 -9.82
CA THR A 29 0.12 -12.73 -10.37
C THR A 29 -1.10 -13.65 -10.49
N SER A 30 -0.89 -14.94 -10.77
CA SER A 30 -1.99 -15.92 -10.84
C SER A 30 -2.49 -16.32 -9.43
N PHE A 31 -1.63 -16.27 -8.41
CA PHE A 31 -2.01 -16.41 -7.00
C PHE A 31 -2.74 -15.17 -6.46
N LEU A 32 -2.34 -13.97 -6.91
CA LEU A 32 -3.00 -12.71 -6.55
C LEU A 32 -4.38 -12.56 -7.22
N TYR A 33 -4.51 -12.91 -8.50
CA TYR A 33 -5.71 -12.57 -9.28
C TYR A 33 -6.09 -13.69 -10.25
N ASN A 34 -7.07 -14.51 -9.86
CA ASN A 34 -7.68 -15.46 -10.79
C ASN A 34 -8.78 -14.76 -11.58
N ARG A 35 -8.43 -14.35 -12.81
CA ARG A 35 -9.26 -13.51 -13.69
C ARG A 35 -10.54 -14.22 -14.19
N GLU A 36 -10.60 -15.54 -14.12
CA GLU A 36 -11.76 -16.33 -14.55
C GLU A 36 -12.84 -16.45 -13.45
N ALA A 37 -12.45 -16.44 -12.18
CA ALA A 37 -13.37 -16.61 -11.05
C ALA A 37 -13.64 -15.30 -10.28
N GLY A 38 -12.93 -14.20 -10.58
CA GLY A 38 -13.06 -12.94 -9.84
C GLY A 38 -12.67 -13.06 -8.36
N THR A 39 -11.82 -14.04 -8.04
CA THR A 39 -11.33 -14.31 -6.68
C THR A 39 -9.91 -13.77 -6.55
N CYS A 40 -9.74 -12.81 -5.64
CA CYS A 40 -8.44 -12.27 -5.26
C CYS A 40 -8.01 -13.02 -4.00
N LEU A 41 -6.89 -13.77 -4.04
CA LEU A 41 -6.30 -14.44 -2.87
C LEU A 41 -7.24 -15.40 -2.11
N GLY A 42 -8.09 -16.17 -2.82
CA GLY A 42 -8.89 -17.24 -2.20
C GLY A 42 -10.20 -16.81 -1.53
N ARG A 43 -10.61 -15.54 -1.63
CA ARG A 43 -11.97 -15.08 -1.28
C ARG A 43 -12.66 -14.40 -2.46
N THR A 44 -13.97 -14.60 -2.57
CA THR A 44 -14.84 -14.02 -3.61
C THR A 44 -14.80 -12.49 -3.53
N ALA A 45 -14.73 -11.80 -4.68
CA ALA A 45 -14.75 -10.32 -4.76
C ALA A 45 -15.90 -9.68 -3.97
N ARG A 46 -17.03 -10.38 -3.84
CA ARG A 46 -18.18 -9.94 -3.04
C ARG A 46 -17.84 -9.76 -1.55
N SER A 47 -17.17 -10.72 -0.93
CA SER A 47 -16.79 -10.62 0.50
C SER A 47 -15.73 -9.53 0.71
N TRP A 48 -14.82 -9.38 -0.25
CA TRP A 48 -13.86 -8.28 -0.27
C TRP A 48 -14.56 -6.92 -0.28
N LEU A 49 -15.51 -6.74 -1.20
CA LEU A 49 -16.27 -5.50 -1.31
C LEU A 49 -17.09 -5.22 -0.05
N GLU A 50 -17.73 -6.23 0.53
CA GLU A 50 -18.48 -6.10 1.79
C GLU A 50 -17.57 -5.63 2.94
N ILE A 51 -16.39 -6.23 3.12
CA ILE A 51 -15.42 -5.82 4.15
C ILE A 51 -14.90 -4.40 3.88
N THR A 52 -14.54 -4.10 2.64
CA THR A 52 -14.01 -2.78 2.25
C THR A 52 -15.04 -1.68 2.46
N VAL A 53 -16.29 -1.88 2.03
CA VAL A 53 -17.36 -0.89 2.21
C VAL A 53 -17.65 -0.66 3.70
N PHE A 54 -17.73 -1.73 4.49
CA PHE A 54 -17.87 -1.62 5.94
C PHE A 54 -16.74 -0.80 6.56
N TYR A 55 -15.48 -1.09 6.20
CA TYR A 55 -14.31 -0.34 6.67
C TYR A 55 -14.37 1.13 6.23
N ILE A 56 -14.72 1.43 4.99
CA ILE A 56 -14.79 2.83 4.52
C ILE A 56 -15.77 3.64 5.37
N ILE A 57 -16.99 3.12 5.59
CA ILE A 57 -18.00 3.81 6.38
C ILE A 57 -17.53 3.96 7.84
N PHE A 58 -17.00 2.89 8.42
CA PHE A 58 -16.49 2.90 9.80
C PHE A 58 -15.38 3.95 9.99
N TYR A 59 -14.39 3.99 9.09
CA TYR A 59 -13.29 4.94 9.17
C TYR A 59 -13.71 6.36 8.83
N ALA A 60 -14.72 6.57 7.96
CA ALA A 60 -15.28 7.90 7.72
C ALA A 60 -15.94 8.47 8.99
N CYS A 61 -16.73 7.66 9.70
CA CYS A 61 -17.30 8.05 10.99
C CYS A 61 -16.22 8.32 12.05
N LEU A 62 -15.20 7.46 12.13
CA LEU A 62 -14.08 7.62 13.05
C LEU A 62 -13.30 8.91 12.76
N ALA A 63 -13.01 9.18 11.49
CA ALA A 63 -12.33 10.39 11.05
C ALA A 63 -13.18 11.63 11.34
N GLY A 64 -14.49 11.58 11.06
CA GLY A 64 -15.42 12.66 11.39
C GLY A 64 -15.46 12.96 12.89
N PHE A 65 -15.53 11.92 13.74
CA PHE A 65 -15.44 12.06 15.19
C PHE A 65 -14.12 12.70 15.63
N TRP A 66 -13.00 12.23 15.08
CA TRP A 66 -11.68 12.76 15.39
C TRP A 66 -11.53 14.24 14.99
N ILE A 67 -11.99 14.59 13.79
CA ILE A 67 -12.02 15.98 13.30
C ILE A 67 -12.92 16.83 14.20
N ALA A 68 -14.08 16.33 14.63
CA ALA A 68 -14.95 17.05 15.55
C ALA A 68 -14.26 17.32 16.90
N CYS A 69 -13.56 16.32 17.46
CA CYS A 69 -12.75 16.49 18.66
C CYS A 69 -11.67 17.57 18.48
N LEU A 70 -10.97 17.57 17.33
CA LEU A 70 -9.99 18.61 17.02
C LEU A 70 -10.63 19.98 16.81
N ALA A 71 -11.77 20.06 16.15
CA ALA A 71 -12.48 21.31 15.90
C ALA A 71 -12.90 21.96 17.23
N VAL A 72 -13.45 21.17 18.16
CA VAL A 72 -13.75 21.62 19.52
C VAL A 72 -12.47 22.04 20.25
N PHE A 73 -11.40 21.25 20.16
CA PHE A 73 -10.12 21.60 20.77
C PHE A 73 -9.59 22.95 20.27
N VAL A 74 -9.62 23.18 18.96
CA VAL A 74 -9.19 24.45 18.35
C VAL A 74 -10.08 25.61 18.78
N GLN A 75 -11.40 25.42 18.91
CA GLN A 75 -12.29 26.45 19.46
C GLN A 75 -11.98 26.81 20.92
N THR A 76 -11.39 25.89 21.68
CA THR A 76 -10.94 26.19 23.05
C THR A 76 -9.58 26.87 23.12
N LEU A 77 -8.88 27.02 21.99
CA LEU A 77 -7.64 27.79 21.89
C LEU A 77 -7.99 29.23 21.55
N ASP A 78 -7.33 30.18 22.23
CA ASP A 78 -7.45 31.60 21.93
C ASP A 78 -6.50 31.93 20.76
N ASP A 79 -7.05 32.46 19.65
CA ASP A 79 -6.27 32.81 18.46
C ASP A 79 -5.26 33.94 18.70
N LYS A 80 -5.45 34.76 19.75
CA LYS A 80 -4.61 35.94 20.00
C LYS A 80 -3.45 35.67 20.95
N VAL A 81 -3.52 34.65 21.80
CA VAL A 81 -2.49 34.41 22.82
C VAL A 81 -2.30 32.89 23.03
N PRO A 82 -1.07 32.36 22.97
CA PRO A 82 -0.86 30.94 23.22
C PRO A 82 -1.28 30.60 24.64
N ARG A 83 -2.08 29.52 24.80
CA ARG A 83 -2.56 29.05 26.12
C ARG A 83 -1.43 28.83 27.13
N TYR A 84 -0.25 28.50 26.64
CA TYR A 84 0.98 28.33 27.42
C TYR A 84 2.02 29.37 26.98
N TYR A 85 1.83 30.61 27.42
CA TYR A 85 2.81 31.69 27.23
C TYR A 85 2.98 32.47 28.54
N GLY A 86 4.22 32.83 28.88
CA GLY A 86 4.52 33.66 30.05
C GLY A 86 5.15 32.94 31.25
N LYS A 87 4.95 33.51 32.45
CA LYS A 87 5.68 33.26 33.72
C LYS A 87 5.63 31.81 34.26
N GLY A 88 4.84 30.92 33.65
CA GLY A 88 4.73 29.50 34.03
C GLY A 88 5.51 28.54 33.12
N THR A 89 6.25 29.03 32.13
CA THR A 89 7.06 28.21 31.21
C THR A 89 8.52 28.22 31.62
N ILE A 90 9.28 27.16 31.31
CA ILE A 90 10.71 27.03 31.67
C ILE A 90 11.59 28.13 31.05
N LEU A 91 11.08 28.85 30.05
CA LEU A 91 11.79 29.91 29.32
C LEU A 91 11.60 31.29 29.98
N GLY A 92 10.61 31.46 30.85
CA GLY A 92 10.31 32.75 31.48
C GLY A 92 9.91 33.85 30.47
N VAL A 93 9.45 34.99 30.96
CA VAL A 93 9.12 36.17 30.13
C VAL A 93 10.37 36.95 29.70
N ASN A 94 11.49 36.27 29.41
CA ASN A 94 12.74 36.94 29.12
C ASN A 94 12.94 37.08 27.59
N PRO A 95 12.81 38.29 27.02
CA PRO A 95 13.03 38.52 25.59
C PRO A 95 14.52 38.63 25.20
N GLY A 96 15.45 38.17 26.04
CA GLY A 96 16.90 38.21 25.79
C GLY A 96 17.70 37.55 26.90
#